data_AF-A0A1F6LLG0-F1
#
_entry.id   AF-A0A1F6LLG0-F1
#
_cell.length_a   1.000
_cell.length_b   1.000
_cell.length_c   1.000
_cell.angle_alpha   90.00
_cell.angle_beta   90.00
_cell.angle_gamma   90.00
#
_symmetry.space_group_name_H-M   'P 1'
#
loop_
_entity.id
_entity.type
_entity.pdbx_description
1 polymer ?
#
loop_
_entity_poly.entity_id
_entity_poly.type
_entity_poly.pdbx_seq_one_letter_code
_entity_poly.pdbx_strand_id
1 'polypeptide(L)'
;MAGSPLSAPRTMRARWYLQVDKYGKSINEVCEIFGISKKTYYKWYNLDNGHDSRKYVSRKDHPKLKLTPKIRLVIYKAKIKYTYGLYNHTSKTNKLWLYTF
;
A
#
# COMPACT_ATOMS: atom_id res chain seq x y z
N MET A 1 4.98 0.71 -29.00
CA MET A 1 4.19 0.13 -27.89
C MET A 1 3.92 1.22 -26.86
N ALA A 2 2.72 1.80 -26.88
CA ALA A 2 2.34 2.82 -25.90
C ALA A 2 1.93 2.11 -24.61
N GLY A 3 2.80 2.16 -23.59
CA GLY A 3 2.43 1.72 -22.26
C GLY A 3 1.17 2.45 -21.79
N SER A 4 0.28 1.76 -21.10
CA SER A 4 -0.95 2.33 -20.56
C SER A 4 -0.61 3.66 -19.84
N PRO A 5 -1.48 4.70 -19.88
CA PRO A 5 -1.21 6.02 -19.30
C PRO A 5 -0.90 5.99 -17.78
N LEU A 6 -1.14 4.84 -17.13
CA LEU A 6 -0.77 4.56 -15.76
C LEU A 6 0.74 4.34 -15.55
N SER A 7 1.47 3.91 -16.57
CA SER A 7 2.92 3.70 -16.57
C SER A 7 3.59 4.78 -17.44
N ALA A 8 3.64 6.01 -16.92
CA ALA A 8 4.27 7.13 -17.60
C ALA A 8 5.80 7.14 -17.32
N PRO A 9 6.67 6.95 -18.33
CA PRO A 9 8.11 7.00 -18.13
C PRO A 9 8.57 8.35 -17.59
N ARG A 10 9.63 8.38 -16.77
CA ARG A 10 10.16 9.62 -16.16
C ARG A 10 10.51 10.68 -17.21
N THR A 11 11.04 10.27 -18.36
CA THR A 11 11.38 11.17 -19.48
C THR A 11 10.14 11.84 -20.08
N MET A 12 9.03 11.13 -20.18
CA MET A 12 7.76 11.67 -20.65
C MET A 12 7.17 12.67 -19.65
N ARG A 13 7.20 12.34 -18.35
CA ARG A 13 6.73 13.22 -17.27
C ARG A 13 7.51 14.53 -17.21
N ALA A 14 8.83 14.47 -17.38
CA ALA A 14 9.67 15.66 -17.47
C ALA A 14 9.27 16.59 -18.63
N ARG A 15 8.82 16.03 -19.78
CA ARG A 15 8.29 16.83 -20.89
C ARG A 15 6.99 17.53 -20.52
N TRP A 16 6.11 16.88 -19.76
CA TRP A 16 4.87 17.51 -19.28
C TRP A 16 5.16 18.74 -18.44
N TYR A 17 6.04 18.60 -17.43
CA TYR A 17 6.38 19.70 -16.53
C TYR A 17 7.06 20.84 -17.28
N LEU A 18 7.98 20.52 -18.20
CA LEU A 18 8.65 21.51 -19.03
C LEU A 18 7.66 22.32 -19.89
N GLN A 19 6.58 21.72 -20.42
CA GLN A 19 5.54 22.47 -21.15
C GLN A 19 4.79 23.47 -20.26
N VAL A 20 4.57 23.14 -18.98
CA VAL A 20 3.89 24.03 -18.03
C VAL A 20 4.86 25.10 -17.52
N ASP A 21 6.02 24.70 -17.01
CA ASP A 21 6.96 25.57 -16.30
C ASP A 21 7.70 26.52 -17.25
N LYS A 22 8.14 26.03 -18.41
CA LYS A 22 8.94 26.82 -19.35
C LYS A 22 8.10 27.48 -20.43
N TYR A 23 7.08 26.79 -20.94
CA TYR A 23 6.25 27.29 -22.04
C TYR A 23 4.93 27.89 -21.58
N GLY A 24 4.63 27.88 -20.27
CA GLY A 24 3.43 28.50 -19.71
C GLY A 24 2.11 27.88 -20.16
N LYS A 25 2.14 26.66 -20.71
CA LYS A 25 0.92 25.99 -21.17
C LYS A 25 0.03 25.62 -20.01
N SER A 26 -1.28 25.65 -20.24
CA SER A 26 -2.23 25.17 -19.26
C SER A 26 -2.14 23.64 -19.14
N ILE A 27 -2.45 23.13 -17.93
CA ILE A 27 -2.48 21.68 -17.69
C ILE A 27 -3.51 20.98 -18.59
N ASN A 28 -4.59 21.68 -18.98
CA ASN A 28 -5.61 21.14 -19.88
C ASN A 28 -5.03 20.85 -21.25
N GLU A 29 -4.32 21.82 -21.84
CA GLU A 29 -3.67 21.65 -23.14
C GLU A 29 -2.61 20.54 -23.10
N VAL A 30 -1.82 20.47 -22.02
CA VAL A 30 -0.85 19.38 -21.84
C VAL A 30 -1.56 18.03 -21.76
N CYS A 31 -2.67 17.94 -21.05
CA CYS A 31 -3.48 16.72 -20.97
C CYS A 31 -4.03 16.29 -22.34
N GLU A 32 -4.50 17.24 -23.15
CA GLU A 32 -5.01 16.99 -24.50
C GLU A 32 -3.89 16.56 -25.46
N ILE A 33 -2.74 17.26 -25.46
CA ILE A 33 -1.58 16.95 -26.31
C ILE A 33 -1.04 15.55 -26.04
N PHE A 34 -0.93 15.15 -24.77
CA PHE A 34 -0.34 13.88 -24.38
C PHE A 34 -1.37 12.76 -24.18
N GLY A 35 -2.67 13.05 -24.34
CA GLY A 35 -3.74 12.08 -24.15
C GLY A 35 -3.84 11.53 -22.73
N ILE A 36 -3.55 12.35 -21.72
CA ILE A 36 -3.60 11.96 -20.30
C ILE A 36 -4.75 12.67 -19.57
N SER A 37 -5.24 12.05 -18.50
CA SER A 37 -6.16 12.74 -17.61
C SER A 37 -5.43 13.72 -16.69
N LYS A 38 -6.09 14.81 -16.26
CA LYS A 38 -5.57 15.74 -15.24
C LYS A 38 -5.19 15.01 -13.95
N LYS A 39 -5.97 13.99 -13.57
CA LYS A 39 -5.69 13.14 -12.39
C LYS A 39 -4.32 12.45 -12.50
N THR A 40 -3.98 11.96 -13.69
CA THR A 40 -2.68 11.34 -13.97
C THR A 40 -1.55 12.37 -13.85
N TYR A 41 -1.73 13.57 -14.41
CA TYR A 41 -0.75 14.65 -14.31
C TYR A 41 -0.44 14.98 -12.84
N TYR A 42 -1.47 15.32 -12.05
CA TYR A 42 -1.28 15.72 -10.64
C TYR A 42 -0.72 14.60 -9.77
N LYS A 43 -1.17 13.35 -9.97
CA LYS A 43 -0.61 12.20 -9.25
C LYS A 43 0.91 12.15 -9.42
N TRP A 44 1.39 12.27 -10.65
CA TRP A 44 2.81 12.17 -10.94
C TRP A 44 3.59 13.40 -10.52
N TYR A 45 3.03 14.59 -10.70
CA TYR A 45 3.62 15.85 -10.24
C TYR A 45 3.87 15.81 -8.72
N ASN A 46 2.88 15.38 -7.94
CA ASN A 46 3.01 15.25 -6.48
C ASN A 46 4.07 14.22 -6.08
N LEU A 47 4.12 13.07 -6.77
CA LEU A 47 5.08 12.00 -6.49
C LEU A 47 6.53 12.33 -6.89
N ASP A 48 6.74 13.22 -7.86
CA ASP A 48 8.08 13.65 -8.29
C ASP A 48 8.61 14.81 -7.47
N ASN A 49 7.74 15.77 -7.13
CA ASN A 49 8.10 16.95 -6.35
C ASN A 49 8.07 16.71 -4.83
N GLY A 50 7.83 15.47 -4.40
CA GLY A 50 7.89 15.08 -2.98
C GLY A 50 6.68 15.51 -2.14
N HIS A 51 5.59 15.93 -2.77
CA HIS A 51 4.33 16.21 -2.07
C HIS A 51 3.62 14.93 -1.58
N ASP A 52 3.84 13.81 -2.27
CA ASP A 52 3.28 12.50 -1.91
C ASP A 52 4.37 11.49 -1.54
N SER A 53 4.06 10.61 -0.59
CA SER A 53 4.96 9.52 -0.19
C SER A 53 4.84 8.31 -1.13
N ARG A 54 5.97 7.72 -1.52
CA ARG A 54 6.01 6.42 -2.24
C ARG A 54 5.86 5.21 -1.31
N LYS A 55 5.53 5.44 -0.04
CA LYS A 55 5.39 4.36 0.94
C LYS A 55 4.20 3.49 0.54
N TYR A 56 4.45 2.19 0.42
CA TYR A 56 3.36 1.24 0.24
C TYR A 56 2.46 1.27 1.48
N VAL A 57 1.16 1.51 1.26
CA VAL A 57 0.14 1.40 2.29
C VAL A 57 -0.64 0.12 2.01
N SER A 58 -0.51 -0.87 2.90
CA SER A 58 -1.31 -2.08 2.81
C SER A 58 -2.80 -1.73 2.97
N ARG A 59 -3.65 -2.45 2.23
CA ARG A 59 -5.10 -2.36 2.46
C ARG A 59 -5.38 -2.77 3.89
N LYS A 60 -6.21 -1.99 4.58
CA LYS A 60 -6.66 -2.36 5.93
C LYS A 60 -7.52 -3.61 5.82
N ASP A 61 -7.18 -4.65 6.60
CA ASP A 61 -7.99 -5.85 6.67
C ASP A 61 -9.40 -5.51 7.17
N HIS A 62 -10.41 -6.13 6.56
CA HIS A 62 -11.79 -5.94 6.99
C HIS A 62 -11.95 -6.46 8.42
N PRO A 63 -12.51 -5.66 9.37
CA PRO A 63 -12.51 -6.00 10.79
C PRO A 63 -13.25 -7.31 11.09
N LYS A 64 -14.29 -7.65 10.30
CA LYS A 64 -15.05 -8.89 10.46
C LYS A 64 -14.30 -10.17 10.05
N LEU A 65 -13.16 -10.05 9.35
CA LEU A 65 -12.31 -11.20 9.01
C LEU A 65 -11.36 -11.57 10.16
N LYS A 66 -11.25 -10.71 11.20
CA LYS A 66 -10.43 -11.02 12.37
C LYS A 66 -11.17 -11.99 13.29
N LEU A 67 -10.47 -13.04 13.72
CA LEU A 67 -10.94 -13.92 14.78
C LEU A 67 -11.18 -13.10 16.05
N THR A 68 -12.41 -13.17 16.57
CA THR A 68 -12.73 -12.53 17.85
C THR A 68 -11.90 -13.16 18.98
N PRO A 69 -11.61 -12.42 20.08
CA PRO A 69 -10.86 -12.95 21.21
C PRO A 69 -11.47 -14.23 21.80
N LYS A 70 -12.81 -14.32 21.83
CA LYS A 70 -13.54 -15.50 22.29
C LYS A 70 -13.25 -16.72 21.41
N ILE A 71 -13.34 -16.57 20.09
CA ILE A 71 -13.08 -17.66 19.15
C ILE A 71 -11.59 -18.07 19.18
N ARG A 72 -10.67 -17.11 19.31
CA ARG A 72 -9.23 -17.40 19.51
C ARG A 72 -9.00 -18.30 20.73
N LEU A 73 -9.67 -18.02 21.84
CA LEU A 73 -9.56 -18.80 23.07
C LEU A 73 -10.15 -20.20 22.93
N VAL A 74 -11.26 -20.35 22.20
CA VAL A 74 -11.83 -21.66 21.85
C VAL A 74 -10.85 -22.47 21.01
N ILE A 75 -10.28 -21.88 19.95
CA ILE A 75 -9.28 -22.54 19.10
C ILE A 75 -8.04 -22.94 19.93
N TYR A 76 -7.55 -22.06 20.80
CA TYR A 76 -6.41 -22.35 21.66
C TYR A 76 -6.68 -23.53 22.60
N LYS A 77 -7.82 -23.53 23.30
CA LYS A 77 -8.24 -24.65 24.15
C LYS A 77 -8.41 -25.95 23.37
N ALA A 78 -8.99 -25.89 22.18
CA ALA A 78 -9.14 -27.05 21.31
C ALA A 78 -7.78 -27.60 20.86
N LYS A 79 -6.81 -26.74 20.53
CA LYS A 79 -5.43 -27.14 20.19
C LYS A 79 -4.75 -27.91 21.33
N ILE A 80 -4.91 -27.45 22.57
CA ILE A 80 -4.39 -28.14 23.75
C ILE A 80 -5.09 -29.48 23.95
N LYS A 81 -6.43 -29.48 23.89
CA LYS A 81 -7.25 -30.65 24.24
C LYS A 81 -7.09 -31.81 23.26
N TYR A 82 -7.04 -31.51 21.98
CA TYR A 82 -7.05 -32.52 20.91
C TYR A 82 -5.66 -32.75 20.30
N THR A 83 -4.61 -32.21 20.94
CA THR A 83 -3.21 -32.45 20.56
C THR A 83 -2.97 -32.30 19.06
N TYR A 84 -3.50 -31.22 18.46
CA TYR A 84 -3.34 -30.90 17.02
C TYR A 84 -1.88 -30.57 16.62
N GLY A 85 -0.92 -30.91 17.48
CA GLY A 85 0.52 -30.85 17.26
C GLY A 85 1.23 -31.50 18.44
N LEU A 86 1.49 -32.80 18.36
CA LEU A 86 2.62 -33.42 19.06
C LEU A 86 3.89 -32.79 18.48
N TYR A 87 4.25 -31.60 18.95
CA TYR A 87 5.61 -31.10 18.85
C TYR A 87 5.98 -30.44 20.17
N ASN A 88 6.93 -31.10 20.82
CA ASN A 88 7.48 -30.79 22.12
C ASN A 88 7.99 -29.34 22.16
N HIS A 89 7.33 -28.47 22.93
CA HIS A 89 8.00 -27.31 23.52
C HIS A 89 8.45 -27.68 24.94
N THR A 90 9.35 -28.66 25.04
CA THR A 90 10.23 -28.80 26.20
C THR A 90 11.34 -27.77 26.08
N SER A 91 11.05 -26.54 26.46
CA SER A 91 12.04 -25.65 27.10
C SER A 91 11.35 -24.34 27.49
N LYS A 92 11.18 -24.20 28.80
CA LYS A 92 11.32 -22.96 29.57
C LYS A 92 11.74 -21.76 28.71
N THR A 93 10.86 -20.78 28.49
CA THR A 93 11.16 -19.34 28.49
C THR A 93 9.89 -18.52 28.21
N ASN A 94 9.72 -17.48 29.03
CA ASN A 94 8.92 -16.28 28.80
C ASN A 94 7.39 -16.34 28.99
N LYS A 95 7.05 -16.44 30.27
CA LYS A 95 5.84 -15.94 30.95
C LYS A 95 5.58 -14.41 30.82
N LEU A 96 6.15 -13.72 29.83
CA LEU A 96 6.24 -12.25 29.81
C LEU A 96 5.49 -11.53 28.66
N TRP A 97 4.85 -12.25 27.73
CA TRP A 97 4.12 -11.63 26.62
C TRP A 97 2.60 -11.54 26.80
N LEU A 98 2.09 -11.79 28.01
CA LEU A 98 0.65 -11.68 28.31
C LEU A 98 0.24 -10.30 28.88
N TYR A 99 1.17 -9.36 29.05
CA TYR A 99 0.87 -8.01 29.55
C TYR A 99 1.74 -6.94 28.88
N THR A 100 1.44 -6.59 27.63
CA THR A 100 1.84 -5.28 27.08
C THR A 100 0.78 -4.82 26.09
N PHE A 101 0.11 -3.72 26.46
CA PHE A 101 -0.71 -2.87 25.61
C PHE A 101 0.17 -2.05 24.66
#